data_AF-A0A2T0WNF0-F1
#
_entry.id   AF-A0A2T0WNF0-F1
#
_cell.length_a   1.000
_cell.length_b   1.000
_cell.length_c   1.000
_cell.angle_alpha   90.00
_cell.angle_beta   90.00
_cell.angle_gamma   90.00
#
_symmetry.space_group_name_H-M   'P 1'
#
loop_
_entity.id
_entity.type
_entity.pdbx_description
1 polymer ?
#
loop_
_entity_poly.entity_id
_entity_poly.type
_entity_poly.pdbx_seq_one_letter_code
_entity_poly.pdbx_strand_id
1 'polypeptide(L)'
;MHLRAIAALLSGTIALGGCAGVYHDAQMTKTQTGGETVAAQSANYTPLKSFPKRGQKTSIAVYDFPDLTGQMAKNDSYSELSKTVSQGADAYVVAALREVGGGSWFRVVERRFLEPVLQERRLVTGQFTEDAQRAHTQAERGRIKAETDAVDQDVEKLRSDVYRDYGVGGGQPAQQNLPPIEQTLDNLDRYRARRISEIGKEVPFSAFVLGKPMDDIIPADYLITGAIVSYDHDVINGGGGLRVANIGVKERIRRDIITVNLRLVKVSTSEIVAEETVTQAVESRLAQGSTMTYVTLDRILEAEAGTAINEPKSFALDAALRQALSSVLRQWTGQS
;
A
#
# COMPACT_ATOMS: atom_id res chain seq x y z
N MET A 1 -11.53 -35.19 -88.84
CA MET A 1 -10.38 -34.54 -88.17
C MET A 1 -10.91 -33.33 -87.41
N HIS A 2 -10.49 -33.12 -86.15
CA HIS A 2 -10.74 -31.95 -85.26
C HIS A 2 -11.22 -32.26 -83.83
N LEU A 3 -11.51 -33.52 -83.47
CA LEU A 3 -11.94 -33.84 -82.10
C LEU A 3 -10.82 -34.24 -81.11
N ARG A 4 -9.55 -34.20 -81.53
CA ARG A 4 -8.40 -34.54 -80.67
C ARG A 4 -7.58 -33.34 -80.18
N ALA A 5 -7.89 -32.13 -80.65
CA ALA A 5 -7.11 -30.92 -80.31
C ALA A 5 -7.70 -30.10 -79.15
N ILE A 6 -8.94 -30.36 -78.72
CA ILE A 6 -9.59 -29.58 -77.64
C ILE A 6 -9.32 -30.17 -76.25
N ALA A 7 -8.99 -31.47 -76.16
CA ALA A 7 -8.66 -32.10 -74.88
C ALA A 7 -7.26 -31.71 -74.35
N ALA A 8 -6.39 -31.13 -75.18
CA ALA A 8 -5.04 -30.73 -74.76
C ALA A 8 -4.95 -29.29 -74.19
N LEU A 9 -6.02 -28.49 -74.31
CA LEU A 9 -6.05 -27.11 -73.80
C LEU A 9 -6.83 -26.96 -72.48
N LEU A 10 -7.52 -28.01 -72.01
CA LEU A 10 -8.20 -28.02 -70.71
C LEU A 10 -7.42 -28.76 -69.60
N SER A 11 -6.26 -29.34 -69.92
CA SER A 11 -5.40 -30.07 -68.97
C SER A 11 -4.18 -29.27 -68.49
N GLY A 12 -4.09 -27.98 -68.86
CA GLY A 12 -2.94 -27.11 -68.58
C GLY A 12 -3.13 -26.10 -67.44
N THR A 13 -4.24 -26.15 -66.69
CA THR A 13 -4.61 -25.10 -65.71
C THR A 13 -4.85 -25.59 -64.28
N ILE A 14 -4.44 -26.82 -63.93
CA ILE A 14 -4.57 -27.34 -62.55
C ILE A 14 -3.23 -27.90 -62.04
N ALA A 15 -2.16 -27.10 -62.15
CA ALA A 15 -0.87 -27.42 -61.53
C ALA A 15 -0.14 -26.18 -60.96
N LEU A 16 -0.90 -25.18 -60.53
CA LEU A 16 -0.43 -24.19 -59.55
C LEU A 16 -1.30 -24.31 -58.30
N GLY A 17 -1.21 -25.48 -57.66
CA GLY A 17 -1.52 -25.63 -56.24
C GLY A 17 -0.47 -24.87 -55.44
N GLY A 18 -0.58 -23.54 -55.43
CA GLY A 18 0.09 -22.74 -54.43
C GLY A 18 -0.45 -23.18 -53.08
N CYS A 19 0.40 -23.75 -52.24
CA CYS A 19 0.15 -23.86 -50.82
C CYS A 19 0.07 -22.43 -50.26
N ALA A 20 -1.08 -21.79 -50.38
CA ALA A 20 -1.47 -20.77 -49.42
C ALA A 20 -1.76 -21.52 -48.13
N GLY A 21 -0.68 -21.85 -47.41
CA GLY A 21 -0.79 -22.23 -46.02
C GLY A 21 -1.45 -21.06 -45.33
N VAL A 22 -2.74 -21.21 -45.02
CA VAL A 22 -3.38 -20.40 -44.01
C VAL A 22 -2.64 -20.75 -42.72
N TYR A 23 -1.59 -19.97 -42.41
CA TYR A 23 -1.00 -19.92 -41.10
C TYR A 23 -2.05 -19.30 -40.17
N HIS A 24 -3.05 -20.09 -39.82
CA HIS A 24 -3.80 -19.88 -38.61
C HIS A 24 -2.86 -20.34 -37.49
N ASP A 25 -2.08 -19.40 -36.97
CA ASP A 25 -1.51 -19.59 -35.64
C ASP A 25 -2.69 -19.56 -34.65
N ALA A 26 -3.30 -20.73 -34.49
CA ALA A 26 -4.44 -20.97 -33.61
C ALA A 26 -3.98 -21.13 -32.14
N GLN A 27 -2.87 -20.50 -31.75
CA GLN A 27 -2.69 -20.14 -30.36
C GLN A 27 -3.40 -18.81 -30.13
N MET A 28 -4.69 -18.89 -29.78
CA MET A 28 -5.28 -17.85 -28.95
C MET A 28 -4.32 -17.65 -27.78
N THR A 29 -3.65 -16.50 -27.73
CA THR A 29 -2.72 -16.12 -26.68
C THR A 29 -3.33 -16.53 -25.35
N LYS A 30 -2.69 -17.48 -24.64
CA LYS A 30 -3.08 -17.83 -23.25
C LYS A 30 -3.37 -16.51 -22.55
N THR A 31 -4.57 -16.35 -22.00
CA THR A 31 -4.95 -15.18 -21.21
C THR A 31 -3.82 -14.92 -20.21
N GLN A 32 -3.02 -13.88 -20.47
CA GLN A 32 -1.86 -13.56 -19.64
C GLN A 32 -2.38 -13.24 -18.25
N THR A 33 -2.03 -14.09 -17.29
CA THR A 33 -2.60 -14.09 -15.94
C THR A 33 -1.72 -13.34 -14.94
N GLY A 34 -0.87 -12.43 -15.42
CA GLY A 34 0.11 -11.67 -14.63
C GLY A 34 1.38 -11.34 -15.40
N GLY A 35 2.16 -10.35 -14.95
CA GLY A 35 3.43 -9.98 -15.60
C GLY A 35 4.50 -11.06 -15.53
N GLU A 36 4.40 -12.04 -14.61
CA GLU A 36 5.28 -13.22 -14.61
C GLU A 36 5.15 -14.04 -15.91
N THR A 37 3.94 -14.18 -16.48
CA THR A 37 3.73 -14.94 -17.73
C THR A 37 4.38 -14.26 -18.93
N VAL A 38 4.47 -12.94 -18.90
CA VAL A 38 5.15 -12.11 -19.90
C VAL A 38 6.67 -12.14 -19.66
N ALA A 39 7.10 -12.04 -18.40
CA ALA A 39 8.51 -12.10 -18.04
C ALA A 39 9.15 -13.44 -18.45
N ALA A 40 8.43 -14.55 -18.28
CA ALA A 40 8.85 -15.90 -18.66
C ALA A 40 9.13 -16.09 -20.16
N GLN A 41 8.71 -15.16 -21.02
CA GLN A 41 9.02 -15.19 -22.45
C GLN A 41 10.44 -14.67 -22.75
N SER A 42 11.07 -13.97 -21.81
CA SER A 42 12.44 -13.47 -21.98
C SER A 42 13.47 -14.55 -21.64
N ALA A 43 14.43 -14.75 -22.54
CA ALA A 43 15.52 -15.71 -22.35
C ALA A 43 16.37 -15.43 -21.11
N ASN A 44 16.43 -14.17 -20.68
CA ASN A 44 17.25 -13.72 -19.55
C ASN A 44 16.45 -13.61 -18.24
N TYR A 45 15.24 -14.16 -18.17
CA TYR A 45 14.44 -14.15 -16.94
C TYR A 45 14.63 -15.44 -16.13
N THR A 46 15.00 -15.30 -14.87
CA THR A 46 14.93 -16.40 -13.90
C THR A 46 13.71 -16.15 -13.02
N PRO A 47 12.74 -17.08 -12.95
CA PRO A 47 11.58 -16.93 -12.08
C PRO A 47 11.99 -16.62 -10.65
N LEU A 48 11.43 -15.55 -10.06
CA LEU A 48 11.86 -15.08 -8.74
C LEU A 48 11.75 -16.16 -7.65
N LYS A 49 10.74 -17.03 -7.76
CA LYS A 49 10.54 -18.16 -6.85
C LYS A 49 11.57 -19.29 -7.00
N SER A 50 12.24 -19.41 -8.15
CA SER A 50 13.24 -20.46 -8.39
C SER A 50 14.63 -20.12 -7.86
N PHE A 51 14.86 -18.90 -7.38
CA PHE A 51 16.09 -18.53 -6.67
C PHE A 51 16.31 -19.42 -5.44
N PRO A 52 17.56 -19.80 -5.11
CA PRO A 52 17.86 -20.69 -4.00
C PRO A 52 17.40 -20.09 -2.67
N LYS A 53 16.84 -20.89 -1.76
CA LYS A 53 16.40 -20.38 -0.45
C LYS A 53 17.57 -19.86 0.37
N ARG A 54 17.35 -18.79 1.13
CA ARG A 54 18.33 -18.23 2.08
C ARG A 54 17.93 -18.56 3.53
N GLY A 55 18.94 -18.84 4.37
CA GLY A 55 18.74 -19.10 5.80
C GLY A 55 18.46 -17.84 6.64
N GLN A 56 18.91 -16.68 6.17
CA GLN A 56 18.67 -15.39 6.82
C GLN A 56 18.12 -14.38 5.82
N LYS A 57 17.05 -13.68 6.21
CA LYS A 57 16.47 -12.58 5.44
C LYS A 57 17.34 -11.33 5.56
N THR A 58 17.65 -10.73 4.42
CA THR A 58 18.28 -9.41 4.32
C THR A 58 17.20 -8.33 4.40
N SER A 59 17.40 -7.27 5.19
CA SER A 59 16.44 -6.16 5.22
C SER A 59 16.63 -5.28 3.99
N ILE A 60 15.53 -5.00 3.29
CA ILE A 60 15.57 -4.19 2.07
C ILE A 60 14.49 -3.09 2.09
N ALA A 61 14.91 -1.86 1.84
CA ALA A 61 14.04 -0.71 1.71
C ALA A 61 13.63 -0.52 0.25
N VAL A 62 12.34 -0.31 -0.01
CA VAL A 62 11.84 0.06 -1.34
C VAL A 62 11.48 1.54 -1.33
N TYR A 63 12.15 2.31 -2.18
CA TYR A 63 11.86 3.74 -2.39
C TYR A 63 10.96 3.94 -3.60
N ASP A 64 10.72 5.20 -3.95
CA ASP A 64 9.89 5.55 -5.10
C ASP A 64 10.54 5.16 -6.43
N PHE A 65 9.66 4.93 -7.41
CA PHE A 65 10.00 4.57 -8.79
C PHE A 65 9.34 5.58 -9.71
N PRO A 66 9.91 6.79 -9.83
CA PRO A 66 9.30 7.85 -10.61
C PRO A 66 9.17 7.44 -12.08
N ASP A 67 8.08 7.92 -12.68
CA ASP A 67 7.89 7.92 -14.11
C ASP A 67 8.66 9.10 -14.72
N LEU A 68 9.76 8.79 -15.42
CA LEU A 68 10.61 9.73 -16.12
C LEU A 68 10.32 9.77 -17.63
N THR A 69 9.27 9.08 -18.09
CA THR A 69 8.93 8.99 -19.52
C THR A 69 8.33 10.29 -20.05
N GLY A 70 7.68 11.07 -19.17
CA GLY A 70 6.95 12.29 -19.51
C GLY A 70 5.71 12.07 -20.39
N GLN A 71 5.28 10.81 -20.58
CA GLN A 71 4.19 10.47 -21.49
C GLN A 71 2.82 10.69 -20.85
N MET A 72 1.99 11.49 -21.51
CA MET A 72 0.57 11.66 -21.17
C MET A 72 -0.28 10.75 -22.05
N ALA A 73 -1.43 10.33 -21.52
CA ALA A 73 -2.39 9.54 -22.26
C ALA A 73 -2.90 10.37 -23.44
N LYS A 74 -2.79 9.83 -24.66
CA LYS A 74 -3.34 10.50 -25.85
C LYS A 74 -4.84 10.24 -25.93
N ASN A 75 -5.63 11.31 -26.05
CA ASN A 75 -7.03 11.23 -26.46
C ASN A 75 -7.19 12.08 -27.74
N ASP A 76 -7.79 11.49 -28.78
CA ASP A 76 -7.99 12.12 -30.10
C ASP A 76 -9.00 13.28 -30.09
N SER A 77 -9.76 13.46 -29.01
CA SER A 77 -10.84 14.47 -28.91
C SER A 77 -10.66 15.50 -27.79
N TYR A 78 -9.89 15.21 -26.73
CA TYR A 78 -9.66 16.13 -25.61
C TYR A 78 -8.25 15.99 -25.00
N SER A 79 -7.74 17.07 -24.41
CA SER A 79 -6.49 17.04 -23.62
C SER A 79 -6.77 16.38 -22.27
N GLU A 80 -6.40 15.11 -22.12
CA GLU A 80 -6.42 14.43 -20.83
C GLU A 80 -5.10 14.66 -20.08
N LEU A 81 -5.19 14.93 -18.78
CA LEU A 81 -4.04 15.15 -17.89
C LEU A 81 -3.52 13.85 -17.25
N SER A 82 -4.02 12.69 -17.66
CA SER A 82 -3.64 11.40 -17.09
C SER A 82 -2.29 10.94 -17.64
N LYS A 83 -1.39 10.45 -16.78
CA LYS A 83 -0.13 9.84 -17.21
C LYS A 83 -0.37 8.46 -17.81
N THR A 84 0.40 8.11 -18.84
CA THR A 84 0.26 6.80 -19.51
C THR A 84 0.83 5.65 -18.67
N VAL A 85 1.83 5.94 -17.84
CA VAL A 85 2.54 4.95 -17.02
C VAL A 85 2.05 5.01 -15.57
N SER A 86 1.96 3.84 -14.94
CA SER A 86 1.57 3.71 -13.53
C SER A 86 2.54 4.44 -12.60
N GLN A 87 1.99 5.16 -11.61
CA GLN A 87 2.76 5.79 -10.52
C GLN A 87 2.93 4.87 -9.29
N GLY A 88 2.60 3.59 -9.43
CA GLY A 88 2.66 2.56 -8.38
C GLY A 88 3.67 1.45 -8.68
N ALA A 89 4.75 1.75 -9.40
CA ALA A 89 5.75 0.76 -9.80
C ALA A 89 6.47 0.09 -8.60
N ASP A 90 6.66 0.82 -7.51
CA ASP A 90 7.15 0.33 -6.22
C ASP A 90 6.34 -0.86 -5.68
N ALA A 91 5.01 -0.86 -5.85
CA ALA A 91 4.17 -1.94 -5.35
C ALA A 91 4.47 -3.28 -6.07
N TYR A 92 4.74 -3.23 -7.38
CA TYR A 92 5.18 -4.41 -8.14
C TYR A 92 6.55 -4.90 -7.65
N VAL A 93 7.49 -3.98 -7.37
CA VAL A 93 8.81 -4.33 -6.83
C VAL A 93 8.70 -4.96 -5.43
N VAL A 94 7.87 -4.40 -4.54
CA VAL A 94 7.60 -4.99 -3.21
C VAL A 94 7.03 -6.40 -3.34
N ALA A 95 6.05 -6.61 -4.24
CA ALA A 95 5.47 -7.92 -4.49
C ALA A 95 6.52 -8.91 -5.00
N ALA A 96 7.28 -8.50 -6.02
CA ALA A 96 8.35 -9.29 -6.61
C ALA A 96 9.42 -9.70 -5.57
N LEU A 97 9.89 -8.78 -4.73
CA LEU A 97 10.85 -9.06 -3.65
C LEU A 97 10.33 -10.07 -2.63
N ARG A 98 9.03 -10.04 -2.31
CA ARG A 98 8.39 -10.99 -1.39
C ARG A 98 8.28 -12.41 -1.97
N GLU A 99 8.36 -12.56 -3.29
CA GLU A 99 8.33 -13.87 -3.96
C GLU A 99 9.72 -14.53 -4.04
N VAL A 100 10.80 -13.76 -3.94
CA VAL A 100 12.18 -14.23 -4.18
C VAL A 100 12.54 -15.40 -3.27
N GLY A 101 12.95 -16.51 -3.88
CA GLY A 101 13.30 -17.76 -3.19
C GLY A 101 12.19 -18.25 -2.26
N GLY A 102 10.92 -18.09 -2.67
CA GLY A 102 9.75 -18.42 -1.87
C GLY A 102 9.58 -17.51 -0.64
N GLY A 103 10.03 -16.26 -0.72
CA GLY A 103 9.94 -15.28 0.37
C GLY A 103 10.99 -15.44 1.47
N SER A 104 12.07 -16.18 1.19
CA SER A 104 13.17 -16.42 2.14
C SER A 104 14.29 -15.37 2.09
N TRP A 105 14.34 -14.54 1.04
CA TRP A 105 15.45 -13.62 0.82
C TRP A 105 15.34 -12.33 1.60
N PHE A 106 14.15 -11.71 1.59
CA PHE A 106 14.02 -10.31 1.99
C PHE A 106 13.03 -10.11 3.12
N ARG A 107 13.41 -9.22 4.05
CA ARG A 107 12.50 -8.52 4.94
C ARG A 107 12.31 -7.13 4.35
N VAL A 108 11.23 -6.95 3.59
CA VAL A 108 10.91 -5.68 2.94
C VAL A 108 10.40 -4.68 3.97
N VAL A 109 11.06 -3.52 4.07
CA VAL A 109 10.69 -2.45 4.99
C VAL A 109 10.05 -1.27 4.24
N GLU A 110 9.05 -0.66 4.85
CA GLU A 110 8.35 0.51 4.31
C GLU A 110 9.23 1.76 4.43
N ARG A 111 9.31 2.52 3.34
CA ARG A 111 10.04 3.80 3.26
C ARG A 111 9.29 4.85 2.45
N ARG A 112 8.50 4.47 1.44
CA ARG A 112 7.66 5.39 0.68
C ARG A 112 6.63 6.07 1.59
N PHE A 113 5.98 5.29 2.45
CA PHE A 113 4.97 5.79 3.38
C PHE A 113 5.49 5.80 4.82
N LEU A 114 6.74 6.22 5.02
CA LEU A 114 7.33 6.29 6.36
C LEU A 114 6.66 7.35 7.24
N GLU A 115 6.27 8.50 6.68
CA GLU A 115 5.65 9.59 7.44
C GLU A 115 4.35 9.17 8.15
N PRO A 116 3.37 8.53 7.48
CA PRO A 116 2.21 7.96 8.18
C PRO A 116 2.59 7.00 9.32
N VAL A 117 3.60 6.15 9.13
CA VAL A 117 4.07 5.23 10.18
C VAL A 117 4.68 6.00 11.36
N LEU A 118 5.45 7.05 11.10
CA LEU A 118 6.00 7.92 12.14
C LEU A 118 4.90 8.70 12.86
N GLN A 119 3.87 9.15 12.14
CA GLN A 119 2.72 9.81 12.72
C GLN A 119 1.96 8.88 13.69
N GLU A 120 1.66 7.65 13.28
CA GLU A 120 1.06 6.65 14.17
C GLU A 120 1.93 6.35 15.40
N ARG A 121 3.24 6.23 15.24
CA ARG A 121 4.19 6.05 16.36
C ARG A 121 4.19 7.26 17.31
N ARG A 122 4.12 8.48 16.78
CA ARG A 122 4.01 9.71 17.58
C ARG A 122 2.67 9.78 18.32
N LEU A 123 1.56 9.42 17.68
CA LEU A 123 0.24 9.35 18.31
C LEU A 123 0.23 8.39 19.50
N VAL A 124 0.77 7.19 19.30
CA VAL A 124 0.92 6.19 20.37
C VAL A 124 1.76 6.74 21.52
N THR A 125 2.91 7.36 21.22
CA THR A 125 3.79 7.95 22.25
C THR A 125 3.10 9.09 23.02
N GLY A 126 2.34 9.94 22.32
CA GLY A 126 1.59 11.05 22.92
C GLY A 126 0.46 10.59 23.84
N GLN A 127 -0.30 9.56 23.43
CA GLN A 127 -1.38 8.99 24.24
C GLN A 127 -0.89 8.52 25.62
N PHE A 128 0.29 7.89 25.68
CA PHE A 128 0.85 7.45 26.96
C PHE A 128 1.15 8.60 27.92
N THR A 129 1.63 9.73 27.41
CA THR A 129 1.90 10.92 28.23
C THR A 129 0.58 11.55 28.72
N GLU A 130 -0.44 11.61 27.86
CA GLU A 130 -1.77 12.10 28.25
C GLU A 130 -2.43 11.21 29.31
N ASP A 131 -2.35 9.89 29.16
CA ASP A 131 -2.92 8.94 30.11
C ASP A 131 -2.22 9.04 31.47
N ALA A 132 -0.89 9.18 31.48
CA ALA A 132 -0.13 9.42 32.70
C ALA A 132 -0.51 10.74 33.37
N GLN A 133 -0.70 11.81 32.58
CA GLN A 133 -1.15 13.10 33.09
C GLN A 133 -2.56 13.01 33.69
N ARG A 134 -3.51 12.35 33.01
CA ARG A 134 -4.89 12.16 33.50
C ARG A 134 -4.90 11.34 34.79
N ALA A 135 -4.13 10.26 34.85
CA ALA A 135 -4.00 9.44 36.05
C ALA A 135 -3.44 10.25 37.23
N HIS A 136 -2.43 11.09 36.99
CA HIS A 136 -1.88 11.97 38.03
C HIS A 136 -2.90 13.00 38.50
N THR A 137 -3.57 13.72 37.60
CA THR A 137 -4.59 14.71 37.99
C THR A 137 -5.74 14.05 38.75
N GLN A 138 -6.18 12.85 38.35
CA GLN A 138 -7.20 12.10 39.08
C GLN A 138 -6.74 11.69 40.47
N ALA A 139 -5.48 11.25 40.61
CA ALA A 139 -4.89 10.91 41.91
C ALA A 139 -4.81 12.14 42.84
N GLU A 140 -4.35 13.28 42.35
CA GLU A 140 -4.27 14.53 43.13
C GLU A 140 -5.65 15.04 43.56
N ARG A 141 -6.64 14.99 42.66
CA ARG A 141 -8.02 15.31 43.01
C ARG A 141 -8.59 14.35 44.05
N GLY A 142 -8.27 13.07 43.92
CA GLY A 142 -8.63 12.05 44.90
C GLY A 142 -8.03 12.34 46.28
N ARG A 143 -6.74 12.70 46.33
CA ARG A 143 -6.03 13.10 47.55
C ARG A 143 -6.69 14.33 48.20
N ILE A 144 -6.85 15.42 47.45
CA ILE A 144 -7.46 16.67 47.95
C ILE A 144 -8.88 16.41 48.47
N LYS A 145 -9.66 15.62 47.73
CA LYS A 145 -11.01 15.25 48.16
C LYS A 145 -10.99 14.46 49.46
N ALA A 146 -10.15 13.43 49.57
CA ALA A 146 -10.05 12.62 50.77
C ALA A 146 -9.61 13.44 51.99
N GLU A 147 -8.65 14.35 51.83
CA GLU A 147 -8.21 15.27 52.89
C GLU A 147 -9.32 16.26 53.27
N THR A 148 -10.07 16.79 52.30
CA THR A 148 -11.19 17.71 52.55
C THR A 148 -12.32 17.00 53.30
N ASP A 149 -12.70 15.80 52.86
CA ASP A 149 -13.73 14.98 53.49
C ASP A 149 -13.32 14.61 54.93
N ALA A 150 -12.03 14.38 55.18
CA ALA A 150 -11.52 14.12 56.54
C ALA A 150 -11.61 15.36 57.45
N VAL A 151 -11.31 16.56 56.93
CA VAL A 151 -11.52 17.82 57.66
C VAL A 151 -13.00 18.04 57.96
N ASP A 152 -13.88 17.76 57.01
CA ASP A 152 -15.33 17.90 57.20
C ASP A 152 -15.86 16.94 58.26
N GLN A 153 -15.38 15.69 58.29
CA GLN A 153 -15.71 14.73 59.35
C GLN A 153 -15.19 15.15 60.73
N ASP A 154 -13.99 15.72 60.81
CA ASP A 154 -13.43 16.27 62.05
C ASP A 154 -14.28 17.43 62.58
N VAL A 155 -14.62 18.37 61.69
CA VAL A 155 -15.47 19.52 62.01
C VAL A 155 -16.85 19.09 62.47
N GLU A 156 -17.48 18.09 61.84
CA GLU A 156 -18.79 17.61 62.24
C GLU A 156 -18.77 16.93 63.62
N LYS A 157 -17.72 16.17 63.93
CA LYS A 157 -17.51 15.61 65.29
C LYS A 157 -17.38 16.72 66.32
N LEU A 158 -16.51 17.70 66.07
CA LEU A 158 -16.34 18.87 66.94
C LEU A 158 -17.64 19.64 67.12
N ARG A 159 -18.44 19.80 66.05
CA ARG A 159 -19.75 20.44 66.11
C ARG A 159 -20.72 19.67 66.99
N SER A 160 -20.76 18.36 66.87
CA SER A 160 -21.61 17.50 67.71
C SER A 160 -21.21 17.57 69.20
N ASP A 161 -19.90 17.64 69.47
CA ASP A 161 -19.36 17.82 70.82
C ASP A 161 -19.74 19.20 71.39
N VAL A 162 -19.63 20.26 70.58
CA VAL A 162 -20.12 21.60 70.93
C VAL A 162 -21.61 21.56 71.28
N TYR A 163 -22.47 20.96 70.45
CA TYR A 163 -23.90 20.88 70.80
C TYR A 163 -24.16 20.14 72.11
N ARG A 164 -23.42 19.06 72.37
CA ARG A 164 -23.50 18.30 73.63
C ARG A 164 -23.09 19.14 74.83
N ASP A 165 -21.97 19.87 74.75
CA ASP A 165 -21.45 20.69 75.85
C ASP A 165 -22.38 21.87 76.20
N TYR A 166 -23.14 22.36 75.22
CA TYR A 166 -24.15 23.41 75.39
C TYR A 166 -25.56 22.87 75.74
N GLY A 167 -25.72 21.55 75.93
CA GLY A 167 -27.00 20.92 76.29
C GLY A 167 -28.06 20.97 75.18
N VAL A 168 -27.66 21.24 73.94
CA VAL A 168 -28.55 21.29 72.77
C VAL A 168 -28.81 19.86 72.29
N GLY A 169 -30.08 19.43 72.29
CA GLY A 169 -30.47 18.09 71.84
C GLY A 169 -30.87 17.08 72.93
N GLY A 170 -30.95 17.48 74.21
CA GLY A 170 -31.77 16.80 75.21
C GLY A 170 -31.14 15.66 76.03
N GLY A 171 -29.81 15.60 76.18
CA GLY A 171 -29.13 14.50 76.89
C GLY A 171 -28.42 14.87 78.21
N GLN A 172 -27.85 16.07 78.33
CA GLN A 172 -27.04 16.52 79.47
C GLN A 172 -27.23 18.04 79.69
N PRO A 173 -27.13 18.56 80.92
CA PRO A 173 -27.17 20.00 81.17
C PRO A 173 -25.92 20.70 80.59
N ALA A 174 -26.08 21.93 80.12
CA ALA A 174 -24.97 22.72 79.58
C ALA A 174 -23.84 22.90 80.62
N GLN A 175 -22.59 22.84 80.17
CA GLN A 175 -21.44 23.12 81.04
C GLN A 175 -21.43 24.58 81.50
N GLN A 176 -20.84 24.84 82.67
CA GLN A 176 -20.79 26.19 83.25
C GLN A 176 -19.64 27.02 82.67
N ASN A 177 -19.84 28.34 82.55
CA ASN A 177 -18.85 29.32 82.07
C ASN A 177 -18.40 29.17 80.59
N LEU A 178 -19.30 28.72 79.71
CA LEU A 178 -19.03 28.67 78.26
C LEU A 178 -19.27 30.05 77.58
N PRO A 179 -18.50 30.40 76.52
CA PRO A 179 -18.81 31.53 75.63
C PRO A 179 -20.17 31.36 74.93
N PRO A 180 -20.73 32.39 74.26
CA PRO A 180 -21.93 32.24 73.42
C PRO A 180 -21.73 31.15 72.34
N ILE A 181 -22.76 30.32 72.11
CA ILE A 181 -22.67 29.18 71.18
C ILE A 181 -22.39 29.64 69.74
N GLU A 182 -22.95 30.79 69.33
CA GLU A 182 -22.76 31.37 68.01
C GLU A 182 -21.28 31.69 67.76
N GLN A 183 -20.58 32.20 68.78
CA GLN A 183 -19.15 32.50 68.69
C GLN A 183 -18.32 31.23 68.56
N THR A 184 -18.69 30.16 69.28
CA THR A 184 -17.99 28.87 69.21
C THR A 184 -18.16 28.21 67.84
N LEU A 185 -19.36 28.27 67.26
CA LEU A 185 -19.64 27.76 65.90
C LEU A 185 -18.90 28.58 64.83
N ASP A 186 -18.85 29.91 64.94
CA ASP A 186 -18.09 30.76 64.01
C ASP A 186 -16.57 30.47 64.07
N ASN A 187 -16.03 30.21 65.27
CA ASN A 187 -14.64 29.79 65.42
C ASN A 187 -14.38 28.44 64.74
N LEU A 188 -15.34 27.51 64.79
CA LEU A 188 -15.26 26.21 64.13
C LEU A 188 -15.29 26.35 62.60
N ASP A 189 -16.13 27.24 62.07
CA ASP A 189 -16.16 27.57 60.64
C ASP A 189 -14.83 28.18 60.17
N ARG A 190 -14.25 29.09 60.97
CA ARG A 190 -12.91 29.65 60.71
C ARG A 190 -11.81 28.60 60.79
N TYR A 191 -11.92 27.63 61.70
CA TYR A 191 -11.01 26.48 61.77
C TYR A 191 -11.11 25.63 60.51
N ARG A 192 -12.34 25.27 60.08
CA ARG A 192 -12.59 24.52 58.83
C ARG A 192 -11.95 25.22 57.63
N ALA A 193 -12.23 26.52 57.46
CA ALA A 193 -11.71 27.29 56.35
C ALA A 193 -10.17 27.31 56.31
N ARG A 194 -9.53 27.43 57.47
CA ARG A 194 -8.06 27.36 57.60
C ARG A 194 -7.53 25.99 57.22
N ARG A 195 -8.11 24.92 57.78
CA ARG A 195 -7.68 23.53 57.49
C ARG A 195 -7.82 23.18 56.02
N ILE A 196 -8.90 23.59 55.37
CA ILE A 196 -9.07 23.40 53.92
C ILE A 196 -8.04 24.23 53.13
N SER A 197 -7.70 25.43 53.57
CA SER A 197 -6.66 26.23 52.90
C SER A 197 -5.24 25.66 53.02
N GLU A 198 -4.99 24.84 54.04
CA GLU A 198 -3.73 24.11 54.25
C GLU A 198 -3.62 22.90 53.31
N ILE A 199 -4.74 22.37 52.79
CA ILE A 199 -4.74 21.33 51.76
C ILE A 199 -4.14 21.94 50.49
N GLY A 200 -2.90 21.57 50.19
CA GLY A 200 -2.16 22.07 49.04
C GLY A 200 -2.91 21.87 47.72
N LYS A 201 -2.75 22.82 46.78
CA LYS A 201 -3.33 22.77 45.43
C LYS A 201 -2.84 21.55 44.64
N GLU A 202 -3.56 21.21 43.56
CA GLU A 202 -3.15 20.17 42.62
C GLU A 202 -1.70 20.37 42.16
N VAL A 203 -0.87 19.34 42.34
CA VAL A 203 0.51 19.35 41.86
C VAL A 203 0.51 19.11 40.34
N PRO A 204 1.15 19.97 39.53
CA PRO A 204 1.17 19.77 38.09
C PRO A 204 2.00 18.53 37.72
N PHE A 205 1.55 17.81 36.71
CA PHE A 205 2.32 16.72 36.12
C PHE A 205 3.54 17.29 35.37
N SER A 206 4.75 16.86 35.75
CA SER A 206 6.01 17.33 35.19
C SER A 206 6.85 16.23 34.54
N ALA A 207 6.44 14.97 34.65
CA ALA A 207 7.19 13.84 34.13
C ALA A 207 6.86 13.60 32.66
N PHE A 208 7.87 13.50 31.80
CA PHE A 208 7.68 12.89 30.48
C PHE A 208 7.70 11.37 30.65
N VAL A 209 6.59 10.71 30.37
CA VAL A 209 6.51 9.25 30.41
C VAL A 209 6.65 8.74 28.98
N LEU A 210 7.83 8.21 28.66
CA LEU A 210 7.92 7.30 27.52
C LEU A 210 6.99 6.13 27.82
N GLY A 211 5.99 5.92 26.97
CA GLY A 211 5.10 4.78 27.06
C GLY A 211 5.80 3.44 26.88
N LYS A 212 5.03 2.37 26.66
CA LYS A 212 5.59 1.06 26.33
C LYS A 212 6.62 1.23 25.20
N PRO A 213 7.87 0.74 25.37
CA PRO A 213 8.88 0.88 24.32
C PRO A 213 8.35 0.26 23.02
N MET A 214 8.28 1.05 21.97
CA MET A 214 7.98 0.55 20.64
C MET A 214 9.24 -0.09 20.07
N ASP A 215 9.08 -1.17 19.32
CA ASP A 215 10.21 -1.75 18.60
C ASP A 215 10.82 -0.71 17.64
N ASP A 216 12.15 -0.69 17.59
CA ASP A 216 12.89 0.22 16.71
C ASP A 216 12.49 0.02 15.24
N ILE A 217 12.58 1.10 14.45
CA ILE A 217 12.41 0.99 13.00
C ILE A 217 13.53 0.12 12.46
N ILE A 218 13.16 -0.98 11.82
CA ILE A 218 14.13 -1.92 11.25
C ILE A 218 15.00 -1.18 10.22
N PRO A 219 16.33 -1.08 10.43
CA PRO A 219 17.23 -0.50 9.43
C PRO A 219 17.30 -1.43 8.22
N ALA A 220 17.51 -0.85 7.04
CA ALA A 220 17.66 -1.60 5.81
C ALA A 220 19.16 -1.80 5.51
N ASP A 221 19.57 -3.04 5.22
CA ASP A 221 20.93 -3.35 4.78
C ASP A 221 21.15 -2.82 3.35
N TYR A 222 20.12 -2.98 2.52
CA TYR A 222 20.07 -2.53 1.14
C TYR A 222 18.83 -1.67 0.89
N LEU A 223 18.93 -0.77 -0.08
CA LEU A 223 17.77 -0.14 -0.68
C LEU A 223 17.68 -0.52 -2.15
N ILE A 224 16.45 -0.60 -2.66
CA ILE A 224 16.18 -0.77 -4.08
C ILE A 224 15.44 0.47 -4.58
N THR A 225 15.87 0.98 -5.72
CA THR A 225 15.30 2.16 -6.37
C THR A 225 15.48 2.03 -7.87
N GLY A 226 14.82 2.91 -8.62
CA GLY A 226 14.82 2.86 -10.06
C GLY A 226 13.84 3.87 -10.63
N ALA A 227 13.50 3.71 -11.91
CA ALA A 227 12.55 4.57 -12.58
C ALA A 227 11.96 3.86 -13.80
N ILE A 228 10.77 4.28 -14.22
CA ILE A 228 10.36 4.04 -15.61
C ILE A 228 11.03 5.10 -16.47
N VAL A 229 11.93 4.67 -17.35
CA VAL A 229 12.81 5.56 -18.13
C VAL A 229 12.20 5.89 -19.48
N SER A 230 11.58 4.91 -20.14
CA SER A 230 10.96 5.11 -21.44
C SER A 230 9.64 4.36 -21.53
N TYR A 231 8.69 4.97 -22.24
CA TYR A 231 7.45 4.36 -22.67
C TYR A 231 7.19 4.78 -24.11
N ASP A 232 7.01 3.80 -24.98
CA ASP A 232 6.58 4.01 -26.35
C ASP A 232 5.44 3.06 -26.69
N HIS A 233 4.56 3.46 -27.61
CA HIS A 233 3.55 2.59 -28.15
C HIS A 233 3.45 2.78 -29.66
N ASP A 234 3.49 1.67 -30.38
CA ASP A 234 3.33 1.68 -31.82
C ASP A 234 2.10 0.86 -32.21
N VAL A 235 1.29 1.40 -33.14
CA VAL A 235 0.12 0.70 -33.68
C VAL A 235 0.42 0.33 -35.12
N ILE A 236 0.85 -0.90 -35.31
CA ILE A 236 1.14 -1.44 -36.64
C ILE A 236 -0.17 -1.96 -37.23
N ASN A 237 -0.51 -1.48 -38.42
CA ASN A 237 -1.60 -2.06 -39.21
C ASN A 237 -1.12 -3.38 -39.82
N GLY A 238 -1.71 -4.51 -39.40
CA GLY A 238 -1.40 -5.82 -39.96
C GLY A 238 -1.89 -5.93 -41.40
N GLY A 239 -0.97 -6.17 -42.34
CA GLY A 239 -1.25 -6.27 -43.77
C GLY A 239 -1.82 -7.64 -44.15
N GLY A 240 -3.10 -7.68 -44.48
CA GLY A 240 -3.79 -8.87 -44.98
C GLY A 240 -5.32 -8.74 -45.03
N GLY A 241 -5.85 -7.56 -45.36
CA GLY A 241 -7.30 -7.35 -45.41
C GLY A 241 -7.91 -7.91 -46.69
N LEU A 242 -8.50 -9.11 -46.65
CA LEU A 242 -9.41 -9.57 -47.70
C LEU A 242 -10.66 -8.68 -47.66
N ARG A 243 -10.86 -7.87 -48.70
CA ARG A 243 -12.09 -7.09 -48.88
C ARG A 243 -12.96 -7.80 -49.89
N VAL A 244 -14.04 -8.41 -49.42
CA VAL A 244 -15.11 -8.92 -50.29
C VAL A 244 -16.38 -8.17 -49.94
N ALA A 245 -16.98 -7.50 -50.93
CA ALA A 245 -18.26 -6.79 -50.80
C ALA A 245 -18.35 -5.78 -49.63
N ASN A 246 -17.37 -4.85 -49.51
CA ASN A 246 -17.30 -3.82 -48.45
C ASN A 246 -17.20 -4.32 -46.99
N ILE A 247 -17.13 -5.64 -46.76
CA ILE A 247 -16.85 -6.24 -45.46
C ILE A 247 -15.36 -6.56 -45.41
N GLY A 248 -14.67 -6.05 -44.39
CA GLY A 248 -13.24 -6.31 -44.20
C GLY A 248 -12.89 -6.35 -42.72
N VAL A 249 -12.12 -7.35 -42.33
CA VAL A 249 -11.48 -7.43 -41.00
C VAL A 249 -10.21 -6.59 -41.07
N LYS A 250 -10.12 -5.53 -40.27
CA LYS A 250 -8.86 -4.82 -40.05
C LYS A 250 -8.25 -5.31 -38.75
N GLU A 251 -7.10 -5.96 -38.85
CA GLU A 251 -6.31 -6.31 -37.68
C GLU A 251 -5.34 -5.17 -37.37
N ARG A 252 -5.46 -4.59 -36.18
CA ARG A 252 -4.52 -3.60 -35.66
C ARG A 252 -3.72 -4.26 -34.54
N ILE A 253 -2.40 -4.23 -34.63
CA ILE A 253 -1.51 -4.71 -33.58
C ILE A 253 -0.99 -3.49 -32.86
N ARG A 254 -1.23 -3.38 -31.55
CA ARG A 254 -0.61 -2.37 -30.69
C ARG A 254 0.52 -3.02 -29.91
N ARG A 255 1.73 -2.47 -30.05
CA ARG A 255 2.93 -2.87 -29.32
C ARG A 255 3.25 -1.78 -28.29
N ASP A 256 3.17 -2.14 -27.02
CA ASP A 256 3.54 -1.28 -25.89
C ASP A 256 4.96 -1.65 -25.44
N ILE A 257 5.89 -0.69 -25.43
CA ILE A 257 7.31 -0.89 -25.11
C ILE A 257 7.64 -0.06 -23.87
N ILE A 258 8.11 -0.72 -22.80
CA ILE A 258 8.42 -0.08 -21.53
C ILE A 258 9.86 -0.38 -21.17
N THR A 259 10.63 0.66 -20.83
CA THR A 259 11.99 0.53 -20.30
C THR A 259 12.03 0.98 -18.85
N VAL A 260 12.52 0.11 -17.98
CA VAL A 260 12.73 0.37 -16.55
C VAL A 260 14.19 0.23 -16.19
N ASN A 261 14.64 1.04 -15.26
CA ASN A 261 15.94 0.89 -14.60
C ASN A 261 15.72 0.48 -13.15
N LEU A 262 16.55 -0.44 -12.65
CA LEU A 262 16.51 -0.93 -11.27
C LEU A 262 17.92 -1.00 -10.71
N ARG A 263 18.10 -0.51 -9.48
CA ARG A 263 19.39 -0.41 -8.78
C ARG A 263 19.27 -0.99 -7.38
N LEU A 264 20.24 -1.80 -7.00
CA LEU A 264 20.43 -2.27 -5.63
C LEU A 264 21.61 -1.52 -5.01
N VAL A 265 21.35 -0.80 -3.93
CA VAL A 265 22.35 0.06 -3.27
C VAL A 265 22.58 -0.43 -1.85
N LYS A 266 23.83 -0.55 -1.45
CA LYS A 266 24.22 -0.90 -0.08
C LYS A 266 24.17 0.35 0.79
N VAL A 267 23.33 0.34 1.83
CA VAL A 267 23.05 1.54 2.64
C VAL A 267 24.29 2.03 3.40
N SER A 268 25.13 1.11 3.88
CA SER A 268 26.31 1.48 4.69
C SER A 268 27.43 2.16 3.91
N THR A 269 27.51 1.95 2.59
CA THR A 269 28.60 2.46 1.74
C THR A 269 28.12 3.40 0.64
N SER A 270 26.81 3.50 0.42
CA SER A 270 26.20 4.22 -0.71
C SER A 270 26.64 3.72 -2.08
N GLU A 271 27.11 2.46 -2.16
CA GLU A 271 27.58 1.84 -3.39
C GLU A 271 26.41 1.17 -4.13
N ILE A 272 26.32 1.39 -5.46
CA ILE A 272 25.44 0.63 -6.33
C ILE A 272 26.08 -0.74 -6.56
N VAL A 273 25.52 -1.78 -5.96
CA VAL A 273 26.09 -3.14 -5.98
C VAL A 273 25.64 -3.92 -7.21
N ALA A 274 24.47 -3.59 -7.74
CA ALA A 274 23.95 -4.14 -8.99
C ALA A 274 22.97 -3.16 -9.62
N GLU A 275 22.95 -3.11 -10.96
CA GLU A 275 22.07 -2.26 -11.74
C GLU A 275 21.69 -2.96 -13.03
N GLU A 276 20.43 -2.83 -13.43
CA GLU A 276 19.94 -3.36 -14.70
C GLU A 276 18.96 -2.38 -15.34
N THR A 277 19.04 -2.25 -16.66
CA THR A 277 18.01 -1.56 -17.45
C THR A 277 17.35 -2.57 -18.38
N VAL A 278 16.06 -2.79 -18.19
CA VAL A 278 15.28 -3.76 -18.98
C VAL A 278 14.27 -3.04 -19.84
N THR A 279 14.21 -3.43 -21.11
CA THR A 279 13.16 -3.05 -22.05
C THR A 279 12.27 -4.25 -22.32
N GLN A 280 10.99 -4.12 -22.00
CA GLN A 280 9.97 -5.14 -22.25
C GLN A 280 8.94 -4.62 -23.24
N ALA A 281 8.66 -5.42 -24.28
CA ALA A 281 7.57 -5.17 -25.21
C ALA A 281 6.41 -6.14 -24.97
N VAL A 282 5.18 -5.65 -25.04
CA VAL A 282 3.96 -6.45 -25.01
C VAL A 282 3.10 -6.09 -26.23
N GLU A 283 2.69 -7.12 -26.97
CA GLU A 283 1.82 -6.96 -28.13
C GLU A 283 0.38 -7.30 -27.77
N SER A 284 -0.55 -6.45 -28.21
CA SER A 284 -1.99 -6.64 -28.12
C SER A 284 -2.61 -6.56 -29.51
N ARG A 285 -3.54 -7.46 -29.81
CA ARG A 285 -4.25 -7.52 -31.11
C ARG A 285 -5.66 -6.97 -30.95
N LEU A 286 -6.02 -6.01 -31.79
CA LEU A 286 -7.37 -5.45 -31.91
C LEU A 286 -7.96 -5.86 -33.27
N ALA A 287 -8.97 -6.73 -33.24
CA ALA A 287 -9.76 -7.07 -34.43
C ALA A 287 -10.93 -6.08 -34.57
N GLN A 288 -10.90 -5.21 -35.58
CA GLN A 288 -11.97 -4.24 -35.85
C GLN A 288 -12.77 -4.68 -37.09
N GLY A 289 -14.05 -5.06 -36.90
CA GLY A 289 -15.00 -5.35 -37.98
C GLY A 289 -15.91 -4.14 -38.26
N SER A 290 -16.05 -3.72 -39.52
CA SER A 290 -16.74 -2.46 -39.89
C SER A 290 -18.20 -2.58 -40.32
N THR A 291 -18.96 -3.54 -39.80
CA THR A 291 -20.42 -3.56 -39.99
C THR A 291 -21.07 -3.75 -38.64
N MET A 292 -21.74 -2.71 -38.14
CA MET A 292 -22.70 -2.84 -37.04
C MET A 292 -23.84 -3.72 -37.55
N THR A 293 -23.76 -5.01 -37.27
CA THR A 293 -24.90 -5.92 -37.36
C THR A 293 -25.13 -6.46 -35.98
N TYR A 294 -26.27 -6.10 -35.38
CA TYR A 294 -26.85 -6.84 -34.29
C TYR A 294 -27.05 -8.27 -34.78
N VAL A 295 -26.12 -9.16 -34.44
CA VAL A 295 -26.33 -10.60 -34.51
C VAL A 295 -26.61 -11.05 -33.10
N THR A 296 -27.87 -10.91 -32.70
CA THR A 296 -28.48 -11.82 -31.73
C THR A 296 -28.43 -13.22 -32.33
N LEU A 297 -27.54 -14.08 -31.85
CA LEU A 297 -27.69 -15.54 -31.96
C LEU A 297 -26.85 -16.23 -30.88
N ASP A 298 -27.56 -16.64 -29.83
CA ASP A 298 -27.47 -17.95 -29.19
C ASP A 298 -26.11 -18.47 -28.71
N ARG A 299 -25.41 -17.67 -27.92
CA ARG A 299 -24.73 -18.17 -26.71
C ARG A 299 -24.87 -17.19 -25.56
N ILE A 300 -26.10 -17.03 -25.11
CA ILE A 300 -26.37 -16.68 -23.72
C ILE A 300 -26.28 -18.00 -22.95
N LEU A 301 -25.06 -18.43 -22.67
CA LEU A 301 -24.81 -19.21 -21.47
C LEU A 301 -24.06 -18.24 -20.57
N GLU A 302 -24.77 -17.70 -19.60
CA GLU A 302 -24.20 -16.97 -18.48
C GLU A 302 -23.06 -17.81 -17.90
N ALA A 303 -21.83 -17.35 -18.11
CA ALA A 303 -20.87 -17.39 -17.04
C ALA A 303 -20.62 -15.92 -16.69
N GLU A 304 -21.30 -15.48 -15.64
CA GLU A 304 -20.92 -14.35 -14.81
C GLU A 304 -19.44 -14.50 -14.38
N ALA A 305 -18.54 -14.15 -15.27
CA ALA A 305 -17.13 -13.99 -14.97
C ALA A 305 -16.60 -13.03 -16.02
N GLY A 306 -16.87 -11.74 -15.84
CA GLY A 306 -16.29 -10.70 -16.67
C GLY A 306 -14.78 -10.93 -16.71
N THR A 307 -14.27 -11.48 -17.82
CA THR A 307 -12.85 -11.63 -18.02
C THR A 307 -12.28 -10.22 -18.12
N ALA A 308 -11.69 -9.76 -17.02
CA ALA A 308 -10.96 -8.50 -16.96
C ALA A 308 -9.92 -8.53 -18.07
N ILE A 309 -10.16 -7.77 -19.14
CA ILE A 309 -9.16 -7.50 -20.16
C ILE A 309 -8.18 -6.54 -19.48
N ASN A 310 -7.18 -7.11 -18.80
CA ASN A 310 -6.16 -6.34 -18.13
C ASN A 310 -5.40 -5.46 -19.14
N GLU A 311 -5.03 -4.26 -18.72
CA GLU A 311 -4.34 -3.31 -19.60
C GLU A 311 -2.93 -3.83 -19.97
N PRO A 312 -2.58 -3.98 -21.26
CA PRO A 312 -1.29 -4.52 -21.71
C PRO A 312 -0.06 -3.80 -21.12
N LYS A 313 -0.18 -2.49 -20.88
CA LYS A 313 0.87 -1.65 -20.29
C LYS A 313 1.25 -2.02 -18.86
N SER A 314 0.29 -2.41 -18.01
CA SER A 314 0.57 -2.82 -16.62
C SER A 314 1.32 -4.15 -16.58
N PHE A 315 1.01 -5.06 -17.52
CA PHE A 315 1.76 -6.31 -17.64
C PHE A 315 3.18 -6.11 -18.14
N ALA A 316 3.37 -5.23 -19.13
CA ALA A 316 4.70 -4.88 -19.62
C ALA A 316 5.56 -4.31 -18.48
N LEU A 317 4.99 -3.43 -17.65
CA LEU A 317 5.67 -2.84 -16.50
C LEU A 317 6.04 -3.88 -15.44
N ASP A 318 5.08 -4.71 -14.99
CA ASP A 318 5.36 -5.77 -14.00
C ASP A 318 6.41 -6.75 -14.54
N ALA A 319 6.31 -7.15 -15.80
CA ALA A 319 7.26 -8.04 -16.44
C ALA A 319 8.68 -7.43 -16.52
N ALA A 320 8.80 -6.17 -16.93
CA ALA A 320 10.07 -5.46 -16.99
C ALA A 320 10.72 -5.36 -15.60
N LEU A 321 9.93 -5.03 -14.56
CA LEU A 321 10.42 -4.92 -13.19
C LEU A 321 10.87 -6.28 -12.63
N ARG A 322 10.11 -7.36 -12.91
CA ARG A 322 10.49 -8.73 -12.52
C ARG A 322 11.76 -9.19 -13.22
N GLN A 323 11.91 -8.89 -14.51
CA GLN A 323 13.13 -9.17 -15.26
C GLN A 323 14.33 -8.40 -14.72
N ALA A 324 14.18 -7.09 -14.52
CA ALA A 324 15.23 -6.24 -13.97
C ALA A 324 15.65 -6.75 -12.59
N LEU A 325 14.69 -7.09 -11.72
CA LEU A 325 14.97 -7.66 -10.41
C LEU A 325 15.70 -8.99 -10.53
N SER A 326 15.26 -9.89 -11.40
CA SER A 326 15.94 -11.18 -11.59
C SER A 326 17.40 -11.00 -12.01
N SER A 327 17.69 -10.02 -12.88
CA SER A 327 19.06 -9.73 -13.32
C SER A 327 19.89 -9.10 -12.21
N VAL A 328 19.35 -8.09 -11.52
CA VAL A 328 19.99 -7.45 -10.36
C VAL A 328 20.36 -8.48 -9.29
N LEU A 329 19.49 -9.44 -9.00
CA LEU A 329 19.76 -10.49 -8.01
C LEU A 329 20.82 -11.49 -8.47
N ARG A 330 20.81 -11.85 -9.76
CA ARG A 330 21.85 -12.68 -10.37
C ARG A 330 23.22 -12.01 -10.30
N GLN A 331 23.31 -10.74 -10.71
CA GLN A 331 24.52 -9.93 -10.57
C GLN A 331 24.99 -9.85 -9.12
N TRP A 332 24.08 -9.52 -8.19
CA TRP A 332 24.39 -9.40 -6.76
C TRP A 332 24.92 -10.71 -6.15
N THR A 333 24.41 -11.85 -6.60
CA THR A 333 24.82 -13.16 -6.08
C THR A 333 25.97 -13.79 -6.86
N GLY A 334 26.47 -13.14 -7.91
CA GLY A 334 27.52 -13.67 -8.78
C GLY A 334 27.05 -14.87 -9.62
N GLN A 335 25.75 -15.03 -9.83
CA GLN A 335 25.18 -16.05 -10.70
C GLN A 335 25.07 -15.46 -12.11
N SER A 336 25.99 -15.81 -13.00
CA SER A 336 25.95 -15.44 -14.43
C SER A 336 24.96 -16.28 -15.20
#